data_AF-A0AB36WWM1-F1
#
_entry.id   AF-A0AB36WWM1-F1
#
_cell.length_a   1.000
_cell.length_b   1.000
_cell.length_c   1.000
_cell.angle_alpha   90.00
_cell.angle_beta   90.00
_cell.angle_gamma   90.00
#
_symmetry.space_group_name_H-M   'P 1'
#
loop_
_entity.id
_entity.type
_entity.pdbx_description
1 polymer ?
#
loop_
_entity_poly.entity_id
_entity_poly.type
_entity_poly.pdbx_seq_one_letter_code
_entity_poly.pdbx_strand_id
1 'polypeptide(L)'
;MKPDNHNLTFKQHKLFGALILLTVTSSLFACSETNTTAATTATVETATDSQNSKVQTPKTVTPSASSNSDALRNVSATVYKDANCGCCKEWISHAEDHGMTAEGQDVADLAVFKQRYGVPNNMRSCHTTVTSDGYVFEGHVPAKHVAEFLANPPSDAIGLAVPGMPMGSPGMEYNNQFDPYQIMQINKDGSTAVYAEVDSANAQL
;
A
#
# COMPACT_ATOMS: atom_id res chain seq x y z
N MET A 1 13.65 -39.68 49.67
CA MET A 1 14.66 -38.69 49.24
C MET A 1 14.09 -37.29 49.42
N LYS A 2 14.90 -36.38 49.97
CA LYS A 2 14.60 -34.97 50.29
C LYS A 2 14.35 -34.11 49.03
N PRO A 3 13.61 -32.99 49.14
CA PRO A 3 13.54 -31.94 48.12
C PRO A 3 14.67 -30.92 48.30
N ASP A 4 15.29 -30.47 47.21
CA ASP A 4 16.23 -29.35 47.25
C ASP A 4 15.63 -28.10 46.61
N ASN A 5 15.59 -27.07 47.45
CA ASN A 5 15.04 -25.74 47.24
C ASN A 5 16.21 -24.80 46.90
N HIS A 6 16.13 -24.04 45.80
CA HIS A 6 16.97 -22.86 45.57
C HIS A 6 16.10 -21.77 44.93
N ASN A 7 15.46 -20.93 45.75
CA ASN A 7 15.93 -19.64 46.28
C ASN A 7 15.95 -18.51 45.22
N LEU A 8 15.01 -17.59 45.43
CA LEU A 8 14.75 -16.37 44.67
C LEU A 8 15.84 -15.33 44.97
N THR A 9 16.34 -14.65 43.95
CA THR A 9 17.04 -13.35 44.11
C THR A 9 16.33 -12.29 43.29
N PHE A 10 15.56 -11.49 44.00
CA PHE A 10 14.91 -10.26 43.55
C PHE A 10 15.92 -9.12 43.64
N LYS A 11 16.25 -8.45 42.52
CA LYS A 11 17.08 -7.25 42.53
C LYS A 11 16.23 -6.04 42.18
N GLN A 12 15.78 -5.34 43.22
CA GLN A 12 15.20 -3.99 43.13
C GLN A 12 16.26 -3.00 42.66
N HIS A 13 15.95 -2.17 41.65
CA HIS A 13 16.68 -0.92 41.39
C HIS A 13 15.70 0.26 41.42
N LYS A 14 16.23 1.36 41.97
CA LYS A 14 15.55 2.45 42.66
C LYS A 14 14.98 3.51 41.72
N LEU A 15 13.92 4.17 42.20
CA LEU A 15 13.42 5.48 41.80
C LEU A 15 14.53 6.54 41.69
N PHE A 16 14.42 7.41 40.68
CA PHE A 16 14.66 8.85 40.78
C PHE A 16 13.70 9.56 39.83
N GLY A 17 12.90 10.49 40.36
CA GLY A 17 11.97 11.31 39.57
C GLY A 17 12.63 12.55 39.00
N ALA A 18 11.95 13.20 38.06
CA ALA A 18 12.01 14.64 37.87
C ALA A 18 10.78 15.10 37.07
N LEU A 19 10.09 16.05 37.69
CA LEU A 19 8.97 16.86 37.24
C LEU A 19 9.48 17.95 36.27
N ILE A 20 9.01 18.02 35.01
CA ILE A 20 9.20 19.17 34.10
C ILE A 20 7.96 19.26 33.20
N LEU A 21 6.96 20.06 33.56
CA LEU A 21 6.71 21.47 33.18
C LEU A 21 5.86 21.60 31.89
N LEU A 22 4.61 22.07 32.10
CA LEU A 22 3.67 22.52 31.09
C LEU A 22 4.25 23.67 30.24
N THR A 23 4.09 23.60 28.92
CA THR A 23 3.86 24.78 28.09
C THR A 23 2.80 24.48 27.05
N VAL A 24 1.61 25.05 27.29
CA VAL A 24 0.54 25.22 26.31
C VAL A 24 0.95 26.38 25.41
N THR A 25 1.03 26.16 24.10
CA THR A 25 1.02 27.26 23.12
C THR A 25 -0.02 26.97 22.06
N SER A 26 -1.17 27.60 22.25
CA SER A 26 -2.22 27.76 21.25
C SER A 26 -1.72 28.73 20.17
N SER A 27 -1.79 28.32 18.91
CA SER A 27 -1.73 29.24 17.77
C SER A 27 -2.92 28.95 16.87
N LEU A 28 -3.95 29.76 17.05
CA LEU A 28 -5.05 29.96 16.11
C LEU A 28 -4.49 30.81 14.95
N PHE A 29 -4.55 30.31 13.72
CA PHE A 29 -4.54 31.16 12.53
C PHE A 29 -5.89 31.00 11.85
N ALA A 30 -6.61 32.11 11.81
CA ALA A 30 -7.91 32.28 11.18
C ALA A 30 -7.78 33.14 9.91
N CYS A 31 -8.82 33.05 9.08
CA CYS A 31 -9.21 33.91 7.95
C CYS A 31 -8.42 33.69 6.64
N SER A 32 -9.01 33.11 5.59
CA SER A 32 -10.15 33.57 4.76
C SER A 32 -9.75 34.71 3.82
N GLU A 33 -9.62 34.40 2.53
CA GLU A 33 -9.95 35.34 1.46
C GLU A 33 -10.70 34.62 0.34
N THR A 34 -11.98 34.95 0.26
CA THR A 34 -12.85 34.79 -0.91
C THR A 34 -12.45 35.82 -1.96
N ASN A 35 -12.18 35.38 -3.19
CA ASN A 35 -12.29 36.26 -4.34
C ASN A 35 -13.44 35.82 -5.24
N THR A 36 -14.52 36.56 -5.11
CA THR A 36 -15.54 36.85 -6.11
C THR A 36 -14.87 37.36 -7.39
N THR A 37 -15.36 37.01 -8.59
CA THR A 37 -16.11 37.94 -9.47
C THR A 37 -16.34 37.35 -10.87
N ALA A 38 -17.61 37.48 -11.28
CA ALA A 38 -18.15 37.68 -12.63
C ALA A 38 -18.17 36.54 -13.67
N ALA A 39 -19.40 36.09 -13.85
CA ALA A 39 -20.01 35.68 -15.11
C ALA A 39 -19.67 36.58 -16.32
N THR A 40 -19.69 36.00 -17.52
CA THR A 40 -20.39 36.58 -18.68
C THR A 40 -20.84 35.47 -19.64
N THR A 41 -22.05 35.69 -20.10
CA THR A 41 -23.01 34.89 -20.88
C THR A 41 -22.67 34.81 -22.39
N ALA A 42 -23.42 33.92 -23.07
CA ALA A 42 -23.81 33.89 -24.49
C ALA A 42 -23.10 32.79 -25.32
N THR A 43 -23.72 31.63 -25.58
CA THR A 43 -24.78 31.27 -26.56
C THR A 43 -24.37 31.34 -28.04
N VAL A 44 -24.75 30.26 -28.75
CA VAL A 44 -25.25 30.17 -30.15
C VAL A 44 -24.42 29.27 -31.08
N GLU A 45 -25.04 28.13 -31.45
CA GLU A 45 -25.20 27.47 -32.79
C GLU A 45 -23.98 27.29 -33.71
N THR A 46 -23.90 26.39 -34.70
CA THR A 46 -24.58 25.16 -35.16
C THR A 46 -23.68 24.66 -36.31
N ALA A 47 -23.63 23.33 -36.49
CA ALA A 47 -23.20 22.53 -37.64
C ALA A 47 -22.48 23.20 -38.84
N THR A 48 -21.40 22.56 -39.33
CA THR A 48 -21.34 22.08 -40.73
C THR A 48 -20.16 21.14 -40.97
N ASP A 49 -20.29 20.45 -42.09
CA ASP A 49 -19.79 19.14 -42.46
C ASP A 49 -18.48 19.18 -43.27
N SER A 50 -17.71 18.11 -43.09
CA SER A 50 -16.83 17.39 -44.03
C SER A 50 -15.77 18.05 -44.93
N GLN A 51 -14.70 17.25 -45.01
CA GLN A 51 -13.68 17.08 -46.05
C GLN A 51 -12.44 17.98 -45.99
N ASN A 52 -11.31 17.40 -45.56
CA ASN A 52 -10.12 17.44 -46.41
C ASN A 52 -9.07 16.35 -46.08
N SER A 53 -8.75 15.58 -47.12
CA SER A 53 -7.43 15.06 -47.52
C SER A 53 -6.48 14.43 -46.51
N LYS A 54 -6.41 13.10 -46.65
CA LYS A 54 -5.22 12.25 -46.59
C LYS A 54 -3.96 12.96 -47.09
N VAL A 55 -3.04 13.28 -46.19
CA VAL A 55 -1.60 13.41 -46.50
C VAL A 55 -0.83 12.68 -45.41
N GLN A 56 -0.24 11.56 -45.79
CA GLN A 56 0.73 10.82 -44.99
C GLN A 56 2.02 11.65 -44.90
N THR A 57 2.38 12.05 -43.68
CA THR A 57 3.75 12.41 -43.33
C THR A 57 4.34 11.34 -42.39
N PRO A 58 5.62 11.00 -42.55
CA PRO A 58 6.26 9.90 -41.85
C PRO A 58 6.32 10.19 -40.34
N LYS A 59 5.76 9.29 -39.54
CA LYS A 59 5.95 9.30 -38.09
C LYS A 59 7.42 8.98 -37.80
N THR A 60 8.16 10.02 -37.45
CA THR A 60 9.34 9.94 -36.59
C THR A 60 8.99 9.05 -35.40
N VAL A 61 9.63 7.88 -35.32
CA VAL A 61 9.51 6.96 -34.20
C VAL A 61 10.23 7.60 -33.02
N THR A 62 9.49 8.36 -32.22
CA THR A 62 9.92 8.72 -30.88
C THR A 62 9.75 7.48 -30.01
N PRO A 63 10.73 7.07 -29.18
CA PRO A 63 10.53 5.97 -28.25
C PRO A 63 9.33 6.29 -27.35
N SER A 64 8.30 5.45 -27.44
CA SER A 64 7.12 5.52 -26.59
C SER A 64 7.55 5.41 -25.14
N ALA A 65 7.13 6.35 -24.30
CA ALA A 65 7.26 6.23 -22.86
C ALA A 65 6.69 4.88 -22.42
N SER A 66 7.48 4.13 -21.65
CA SER A 66 7.12 2.84 -21.10
C SER A 66 5.86 3.02 -20.24
N SER A 67 4.75 2.44 -20.66
CA SER A 67 3.54 2.35 -19.82
C SER A 67 3.88 1.54 -18.57
N ASN A 68 3.58 2.06 -17.38
CA ASN A 68 3.79 1.37 -16.09
C ASN A 68 2.96 0.08 -15.93
N SER A 69 2.14 -0.28 -16.93
CA SER A 69 1.31 -1.50 -16.95
C SER A 69 2.11 -2.81 -16.94
N ASP A 70 3.42 -2.74 -17.16
CA ASP A 70 4.30 -3.89 -17.31
C ASP A 70 5.28 -4.06 -16.13
N ALA A 71 5.14 -3.27 -15.06
CA ALA A 71 6.12 -3.14 -13.98
C ALA A 71 6.39 -4.46 -13.23
N LEU A 72 5.43 -5.38 -13.20
CA LEU A 72 5.54 -6.67 -12.52
C LEU A 72 5.66 -7.86 -13.48
N ARG A 73 6.01 -7.63 -14.74
CA ARG A 73 6.22 -8.72 -15.69
C ARG A 73 7.28 -9.70 -15.19
N ASN A 74 6.97 -10.99 -15.32
CA ASN A 74 7.75 -12.12 -14.82
C ASN A 74 7.79 -12.26 -13.30
N VAL A 75 7.00 -11.49 -12.56
CA VAL A 75 6.74 -11.74 -11.14
C VAL A 75 5.58 -12.72 -11.04
N SER A 76 5.82 -13.87 -10.44
CA SER A 76 4.77 -14.85 -10.10
C SER A 76 4.58 -14.90 -8.59
N ALA A 77 3.34 -15.00 -8.13
CA ALA A 77 3.03 -15.05 -6.71
C ALA A 77 1.79 -15.89 -6.40
N THR A 78 1.74 -16.45 -5.19
CA THR A 78 0.53 -17.05 -4.62
C THR A 78 -0.09 -16.09 -3.62
N VAL A 79 -1.40 -15.89 -3.71
CA VAL A 79 -2.18 -15.01 -2.84
C VAL A 79 -3.08 -15.84 -1.94
N TYR A 80 -2.67 -16.01 -0.68
CA TYR A 80 -3.46 -16.72 0.32
C TYR A 80 -4.58 -15.83 0.86
N LYS A 81 -5.83 -16.28 0.77
CA LYS A 81 -7.01 -15.51 1.17
C LYS A 81 -8.17 -16.40 1.61
N ASP A 82 -9.20 -15.79 2.18
CA ASP A 82 -10.52 -16.41 2.33
C ASP A 82 -11.26 -16.46 0.98
N ALA A 83 -12.05 -17.52 0.76
CA ALA A 83 -12.79 -17.74 -0.48
C ALA A 83 -13.82 -16.62 -0.78
N ASN A 84 -14.38 -16.03 0.28
CA ASN A 84 -15.43 -15.02 0.21
C ASN A 84 -14.90 -13.58 0.34
N CYS A 85 -13.57 -13.39 0.35
CA CYS A 85 -12.99 -12.05 0.39
C CYS A 85 -13.05 -11.38 -1.00
N GLY A 86 -14.02 -10.47 -1.19
CA GLY A 86 -14.19 -9.71 -2.43
C GLY A 86 -13.02 -8.77 -2.73
N CYS A 87 -12.62 -7.93 -1.76
CA CYS A 87 -11.52 -6.98 -1.93
C CYS A 87 -10.18 -7.66 -2.24
N CYS A 88 -9.94 -8.87 -1.71
CA CYS A 88 -8.76 -9.66 -2.04
C CYS A 88 -8.74 -10.07 -3.52
N LYS A 89 -9.90 -10.31 -4.13
CA LYS A 89 -10.00 -10.63 -5.57
C LYS A 89 -9.73 -9.39 -6.42
N GLU A 90 -10.29 -8.25 -6.03
CA GLU A 90 -10.02 -6.97 -6.71
C GLU A 90 -8.53 -6.59 -6.63
N TRP A 91 -7.87 -6.84 -5.49
CA TRP A 91 -6.41 -6.66 -5.38
C TRP A 91 -5.62 -7.58 -6.31
N ILE A 92 -6.04 -8.84 -6.46
CA ILE A 92 -5.44 -9.77 -7.43
C ILE A 92 -5.56 -9.20 -8.85
N SER A 93 -6.75 -8.76 -9.25
CA SER A 93 -6.96 -8.12 -10.56
C SER A 93 -6.09 -6.88 -10.75
N HIS A 94 -5.96 -6.03 -9.72
CA HIS A 94 -5.03 -4.91 -9.74
C HIS A 94 -3.58 -5.36 -9.99
N ALA A 95 -3.12 -6.41 -9.31
CA ALA A 95 -1.76 -6.93 -9.50
C ALA A 95 -1.56 -7.52 -10.91
N GLU A 96 -2.56 -8.22 -11.44
CA GLU A 96 -2.56 -8.79 -12.80
C GLU A 96 -2.55 -7.70 -13.87
N ASP A 97 -3.31 -6.62 -13.68
CA ASP A 97 -3.34 -5.44 -14.57
C ASP A 97 -1.99 -4.71 -14.65
N HIS A 98 -1.11 -4.93 -13.66
CA HIS A 98 0.27 -4.42 -13.62
C HIS A 98 1.32 -5.47 -14.04
N GLY A 99 0.88 -6.63 -14.53
CA GLY A 99 1.71 -7.66 -15.14
C GLY A 99 2.17 -8.78 -14.21
N MET A 100 1.72 -8.82 -12.95
CA MET A 100 2.02 -9.94 -12.04
C MET A 100 1.19 -11.18 -12.44
N THR A 101 1.80 -12.36 -12.40
CA THR A 101 1.05 -13.63 -12.43
C THR A 101 0.65 -13.99 -11.00
N ALA A 102 -0.56 -13.62 -10.58
CA ALA A 102 -1.04 -13.77 -9.19
C ALA A 102 -2.07 -14.91 -9.05
N GLU A 103 -1.67 -16.04 -8.48
CA GLU A 103 -2.57 -17.18 -8.26
C GLU A 103 -3.26 -17.10 -6.89
N GLY A 104 -4.58 -16.90 -6.87
CA GLY A 104 -5.36 -16.93 -5.65
C GLY A 104 -5.50 -18.33 -5.05
N GLN A 105 -5.12 -18.51 -3.79
CA GLN A 105 -5.31 -19.75 -3.04
C GLN A 105 -6.26 -19.54 -1.85
N ASP A 106 -7.42 -20.18 -1.91
CA ASP A 106 -8.41 -20.16 -0.84
C ASP A 106 -7.98 -21.09 0.30
N VAL A 107 -7.90 -20.56 1.52
CA VAL A 107 -7.43 -21.29 2.70
C VAL A 107 -8.43 -21.16 3.85
N ALA A 108 -8.63 -22.25 4.59
CA ALA A 108 -9.55 -22.27 5.74
C ALA A 108 -9.01 -21.48 6.95
N ASP A 109 -7.69 -21.48 7.15
CA ASP A 109 -7.03 -20.73 8.22
C ASP A 109 -5.86 -19.92 7.64
N LEU A 110 -6.14 -18.65 7.37
CA LEU A 110 -5.15 -17.72 6.85
C LEU A 110 -4.07 -17.37 7.90
N ALA A 111 -4.35 -17.50 9.19
CA ALA A 111 -3.39 -17.16 10.24
C ALA A 111 -2.16 -18.06 10.21
N VAL A 112 -2.33 -19.33 9.81
CA VAL A 112 -1.23 -20.29 9.62
C VAL A 112 -0.25 -19.80 8.55
N PHE A 113 -0.75 -19.24 7.44
CA PHE A 113 0.09 -18.72 6.37
C PHE A 113 0.79 -17.43 6.79
N LYS A 114 0.07 -16.51 7.45
CA LYS A 114 0.66 -15.28 8.01
C LYS A 114 1.80 -15.61 8.98
N GLN A 115 1.62 -16.59 9.85
CA GLN A 115 2.67 -17.05 10.76
C GLN A 115 3.84 -17.72 10.01
N ARG A 116 3.54 -18.60 9.05
CA ARG A 116 4.55 -19.30 8.23
C ARG A 116 5.49 -18.33 7.52
N TYR A 117 4.94 -17.24 6.98
CA TYR A 117 5.70 -16.23 6.24
C TYR A 117 6.17 -15.06 7.10
N GLY A 118 6.10 -15.18 8.43
CA GLY A 118 6.70 -14.22 9.35
C GLY A 118 5.98 -12.87 9.45
N VAL A 119 4.71 -12.78 9.04
CA VAL A 119 3.92 -11.54 9.14
C VAL A 119 3.58 -11.24 10.61
N PRO A 120 4.09 -10.13 11.18
CA PRO A 120 3.81 -9.73 12.56
C PRO A 120 2.32 -9.45 12.80
N ASN A 121 1.82 -9.72 14.00
CA ASN A 121 0.39 -9.57 14.31
C ASN A 121 -0.16 -8.16 14.03
N ASN A 122 0.63 -7.12 14.29
CA ASN A 122 0.25 -5.73 14.07
C ASN A 122 0.29 -5.30 12.59
N MET A 123 0.85 -6.12 11.69
CA MET A 123 0.92 -5.84 10.25
C MET A 123 -0.15 -6.56 9.44
N ARG A 124 -1.00 -7.36 10.09
CA ARG A 124 -1.92 -8.27 9.38
C ARG A 124 -3.06 -7.55 8.67
N SER A 125 -3.46 -8.15 7.55
CA SER A 125 -4.56 -7.73 6.68
C SER A 125 -5.37 -8.94 6.19
N CYS A 126 -6.21 -8.77 5.17
CA CYS A 126 -7.17 -9.74 4.66
C CYS A 126 -6.55 -10.85 3.78
N HIS A 127 -5.36 -10.64 3.21
CA HIS A 127 -4.65 -11.63 2.39
C HIS A 127 -3.13 -11.51 2.57
N THR A 128 -2.40 -12.53 2.13
CA THR A 128 -0.93 -12.57 2.13
C THR A 128 -0.45 -13.08 0.78
N THR A 129 0.31 -12.26 0.07
CA THR A 129 0.90 -12.60 -1.22
C THR A 129 2.36 -13.00 -1.01
N VAL A 130 2.78 -14.09 -1.65
CA VAL A 130 4.15 -14.60 -1.59
C VAL A 130 4.66 -14.83 -2.99
N THR A 131 5.74 -14.14 -3.38
CA THR A 131 6.36 -14.31 -4.70
C THR A 131 7.12 -15.62 -4.81
N SER A 132 7.41 -16.06 -6.03
CA SER A 132 8.27 -17.22 -6.29
C SER A 132 9.67 -17.10 -5.67
N ASP A 133 10.14 -15.86 -5.52
CA ASP A 133 11.45 -15.54 -4.91
C ASP A 133 11.37 -15.42 -3.38
N GLY A 134 10.18 -15.58 -2.80
CA GLY A 134 9.96 -15.64 -1.36
C GLY A 134 9.69 -14.29 -0.67
N TYR A 135 9.46 -13.21 -1.42
CA TYR A 135 9.05 -11.93 -0.85
C TYR A 135 7.57 -11.93 -0.49
N VAL A 136 7.23 -11.24 0.60
CA VAL A 136 5.89 -11.21 1.19
C VAL A 136 5.24 -9.84 0.99
N PHE A 137 4.00 -9.82 0.53
CA PHE A 137 3.20 -8.60 0.47
C PHE A 137 1.89 -8.83 1.23
N GLU A 138 1.71 -8.13 2.34
CA GLU A 138 0.59 -8.32 3.25
C GLU A 138 -0.45 -7.21 3.04
N GLY A 139 -1.68 -7.61 2.68
CA GLY A 139 -2.78 -6.68 2.46
C GLY A 139 -2.67 -5.87 1.17
N HIS A 140 -3.39 -4.75 1.14
CA HIS A 140 -3.63 -3.94 -0.06
C HIS A 140 -2.44 -3.04 -0.45
N VAL A 141 -1.25 -3.62 -0.60
CA VAL A 141 -0.04 -2.92 -1.06
C VAL A 141 -0.20 -2.59 -2.55
N PRO A 142 -0.01 -1.34 -3.00
CA PRO A 142 -0.10 -1.02 -4.42
C PRO A 142 0.98 -1.69 -5.26
N ALA A 143 0.59 -2.21 -6.42
CA ALA A 143 1.48 -2.85 -7.39
C ALA A 143 2.74 -2.03 -7.73
N LYS A 144 2.62 -0.71 -7.83
CA LYS A 144 3.76 0.21 -7.97
C LYS A 144 4.82 -0.01 -6.88
N HIS A 145 4.41 -0.03 -5.62
CA HIS A 145 5.33 -0.18 -4.50
C HIS A 145 5.87 -1.61 -4.40
N VAL A 146 5.08 -2.60 -4.83
CA VAL A 146 5.57 -3.98 -5.01
C VAL A 146 6.70 -4.01 -6.04
N ALA A 147 6.53 -3.35 -7.19
CA ALA A 147 7.54 -3.29 -8.24
C ALA A 147 8.81 -2.54 -7.78
N GLU A 148 8.65 -1.39 -7.11
CA GLU A 148 9.76 -0.61 -6.55
C GLU A 148 10.57 -1.43 -5.54
N PHE A 149 9.89 -2.15 -4.64
CA PHE A 149 10.54 -3.02 -3.67
C PHE A 149 11.31 -4.15 -4.35
N LEU A 150 10.70 -4.83 -5.34
CA LEU A 150 11.35 -5.94 -6.04
C LEU A 150 12.52 -5.50 -6.93
N ALA A 151 12.54 -4.25 -7.38
CA ALA A 151 13.65 -3.70 -8.16
C ALA A 151 14.92 -3.50 -7.31
N ASN A 152 14.79 -3.22 -6.02
CA ASN A 152 15.92 -3.06 -5.10
C ASN A 152 15.53 -3.48 -3.67
N PRO A 153 15.36 -4.78 -3.41
CA PRO A 153 14.85 -5.26 -2.13
C PRO A 153 15.88 -5.04 -1.02
N PRO A 154 15.50 -4.38 0.09
CA PRO A 154 16.38 -4.23 1.24
C PRO A 154 16.83 -5.59 1.78
N SER A 155 18.12 -5.72 2.09
CA SER A 155 18.72 -7.01 2.44
C SER A 155 18.16 -7.67 3.71
N ASP A 156 17.59 -6.87 4.60
CA ASP A 156 16.98 -7.26 5.87
C ASP A 156 15.45 -7.39 5.78
N ALA A 157 14.83 -6.99 4.67
CA ALA A 157 13.40 -7.09 4.48
C ALA A 157 12.96 -8.50 4.05
N ILE A 158 11.77 -8.88 4.48
CA ILE A 158 11.01 -9.99 3.87
C ILE A 158 9.95 -9.47 2.90
N GLY A 159 9.57 -8.19 2.99
CA GLY A 159 8.41 -7.71 2.26
C GLY A 159 7.83 -6.38 2.73
N LEU A 160 6.64 -6.06 2.21
CA LEU A 160 5.85 -4.89 2.56
C LEU A 160 4.46 -5.28 3.11
N ALA A 161 3.85 -4.38 3.85
CA ALA A 161 2.50 -4.53 4.37
C ALA A 161 1.70 -3.23 4.33
N VAL A 162 0.40 -3.35 4.06
CA VAL A 162 -0.61 -2.36 4.40
C VAL A 162 -1.52 -2.98 5.46
N PRO A 163 -1.30 -2.64 6.75
CA PRO A 163 -2.07 -3.23 7.84
C PRO A 163 -3.54 -2.82 7.81
N GLY A 164 -4.44 -3.72 8.25
CA GLY A 164 -5.88 -3.47 8.21
C GLY A 164 -6.42 -3.47 6.77
N MET A 165 -7.40 -2.62 6.47
CA MET A 165 -8.00 -2.49 5.13
C MET A 165 -8.39 -1.02 4.88
N PRO A 166 -7.42 -0.11 4.65
CA PRO A 166 -7.70 1.30 4.44
C PRO A 166 -8.58 1.52 3.21
N MET A 167 -9.62 2.35 3.34
CA MET A 167 -10.51 2.65 2.23
C MET A 167 -9.75 3.39 1.13
N GLY A 168 -9.95 2.99 -0.12
CA GLY A 168 -9.25 3.57 -1.27
C GLY A 168 -7.88 2.97 -1.59
N SER A 169 -7.39 2.04 -0.76
CA SER A 169 -6.28 1.16 -1.16
C SER A 169 -6.69 0.22 -2.32
N PRO A 170 -5.77 -0.40 -3.08
CA PRO A 170 -6.14 -1.12 -4.30
C PRO A 170 -7.01 -2.35 -4.00
N GLY A 171 -8.20 -2.41 -4.58
CA GLY A 171 -9.24 -3.38 -4.25
C GLY A 171 -10.14 -3.01 -3.06
N MET A 172 -9.92 -1.84 -2.45
CA MET A 172 -10.73 -1.24 -1.37
C MET A 172 -11.34 0.10 -1.79
N GLU A 173 -11.38 0.42 -3.08
CA GLU A 173 -11.96 1.65 -3.61
C GLU A 173 -13.47 1.69 -3.39
N TYR A 174 -13.96 2.82 -2.86
CA TYR A 174 -15.39 3.01 -2.63
C TYR A 174 -15.79 4.49 -2.69
N ASN A 175 -16.71 4.86 -3.58
CA ASN A 175 -17.32 6.19 -3.66
C ASN A 175 -16.35 7.39 -3.55
N ASN A 176 -15.17 7.29 -4.17
CA ASN A 176 -14.11 8.30 -4.11
C ASN A 176 -13.61 8.65 -2.69
N GLN A 177 -13.91 7.81 -1.70
CA GLN A 177 -13.37 7.94 -0.35
C GLN A 177 -11.95 7.38 -0.30
N PHE A 178 -11.12 7.99 0.55
CA PHE A 178 -9.72 7.60 0.70
C PHE A 178 -9.27 7.86 2.14
N ASP A 179 -8.77 6.82 2.79
CA ASP A 179 -8.12 6.89 4.09
C ASP A 179 -6.60 6.93 3.89
N PRO A 180 -5.89 7.99 4.27
CA PRO A 180 -4.43 8.00 4.23
C PRO A 180 -3.84 6.84 5.03
N TYR A 181 -2.83 6.18 4.45
CA TYR A 181 -2.23 5.01 5.06
C TYR A 181 -0.71 4.96 4.80
N GLN A 182 -0.04 4.12 5.58
CA GLN A 182 1.38 3.86 5.44
C GLN A 182 1.59 2.45 4.88
N ILE A 183 2.58 2.34 4.01
CA ILE A 183 3.14 1.06 3.60
C ILE A 183 4.31 0.79 4.52
N MET A 184 4.29 -0.36 5.18
CA MET A 184 5.28 -0.76 6.17
C MET A 184 6.22 -1.80 5.58
N GLN A 185 7.53 -1.61 5.71
CA GLN A 185 8.50 -2.67 5.49
C GLN A 185 8.47 -3.64 6.67
N ILE A 186 8.52 -4.94 6.38
CA ILE A 186 8.70 -5.99 7.38
C ILE A 186 10.11 -6.56 7.24
N ASN A 187 10.85 -6.59 8.34
CA ASN A 187 12.20 -7.15 8.40
C ASN A 187 12.21 -8.61 8.86
N LYS A 188 13.31 -9.31 8.57
CA LYS A 188 13.55 -10.73 8.93
C LYS A 188 13.49 -10.99 10.43
N ASP A 189 13.78 -9.99 11.26
CA ASP A 189 13.70 -10.07 12.72
C ASP A 189 12.31 -9.75 13.28
N GLY A 190 11.34 -9.44 12.41
CA GLY A 190 9.98 -9.05 12.76
C GLY A 190 9.82 -7.55 13.11
N SER A 191 10.89 -6.77 13.08
CA SER A 191 10.80 -5.31 13.17
C SER A 191 10.17 -4.71 11.92
N THR A 192 9.64 -3.50 12.04
CA THR A 192 8.93 -2.82 10.96
C THR A 192 9.34 -1.36 10.86
N ALA A 193 9.37 -0.81 9.66
CA ALA A 193 9.62 0.61 9.41
C ALA A 193 8.65 1.15 8.35
N VAL A 194 8.38 2.46 8.36
CA VAL A 194 7.60 3.08 7.28
C VAL A 194 8.43 3.03 6.01
N TYR A 195 7.86 2.45 4.95
CA TYR A 195 8.47 2.39 3.61
C TYR A 195 8.01 3.56 2.75
N ALA A 196 6.70 3.85 2.76
CA ALA A 196 6.09 4.95 2.04
C ALA A 196 4.80 5.42 2.73
N GLU A 197 4.41 6.66 2.45
CA GLU A 197 3.11 7.21 2.86
C GLU A 197 2.24 7.41 1.62
N VAL A 198 0.96 7.08 1.74
CA VAL A 198 -0.02 7.24 0.68
C VAL A 198 -1.14 8.15 1.21
N ASP A 199 -1.15 9.38 0.73
CA ASP A 199 -2.07 10.43 1.16
C ASP A 199 -3.29 10.60 0.25
N SER A 200 -3.27 9.96 -0.92
CA SER A 200 -4.27 10.12 -1.97
C SER A 200 -4.32 8.94 -2.93
N ALA A 201 -5.44 8.81 -3.65
CA ALA A 201 -5.62 7.79 -4.67
C ALA A 201 -4.51 7.80 -5.74
N ASN A 202 -4.10 9.00 -6.17
CA ASN A 202 -3.08 9.19 -7.21
C ASN A 202 -1.67 8.80 -6.77
N ALA A 203 -1.36 8.87 -5.47
CA ALA A 203 -0.03 8.48 -4.96
C ALA A 203 0.25 6.97 -5.14
N GLN A 204 -0.80 6.18 -5.32
CA GLN A 204 -0.74 4.71 -5.48
C GLN A 204 -0.44 4.25 -6.91
N LEU A 205 -0.57 5.16 -7.89
CA LEU A 205 -0.40 4.92 -9.33
C LEU A 205 1.06 5.01 -9.77
#